data_AF-A0A3G7U7P3-F1
#
_entry.id   AF-A0A3G7U7P3-F1
#
_cell.length_a   1.000
_cell.length_b   1.000
_cell.length_c   1.000
_cell.angle_alpha   90.00
_cell.angle_beta   90.00
_cell.angle_gamma   90.00
#
_symmetry.space_group_name_H-M   'P 1'
#
loop_
_entity.id
_entity.type
_entity.pdbx_description
1 polymer ?
#
loop_
_entity_poly.entity_id
_entity_poly.type
_entity_poly.pdbx_seq_one_letter_code
_entity_poly.pdbx_strand_id
1 'polypeptide(L)' 'MPHQLNTHRLDIGYALLCLVLAERIHGTDQAVIATAYSVRDKVAPEFRPTLNRIIRCRSPRQWVEAYLRELEI' A
#
# COMPACT_ATOMS: atom_id res chain seq x y z
N MET A 1 10.55 2.86 32.05
CA MET A 1 11.44 2.41 30.95
C MET A 1 10.62 2.43 29.67
N PRO A 2 10.89 3.29 28.68
CA PRO A 2 10.15 3.25 27.43
C PRO A 2 10.56 1.97 26.70
N HIS A 3 9.58 1.10 26.41
CA HIS A 3 9.80 -0.06 25.55
C HIS A 3 10.34 0.46 24.21
N GLN A 4 11.57 0.04 23.88
CA GLN A 4 12.13 0.23 22.55
C GLN A 4 11.21 -0.50 21.57
N LEU A 5 10.25 0.23 21.00
CA LEU A 5 9.50 -0.21 19.83
C LEU A 5 10.51 -0.32 18.71
N ASN A 6 11.08 -1.51 18.54
CA ASN A 6 11.78 -1.91 17.33
C ASN A 6 10.89 -1.51 16.17
N THR A 7 11.21 -0.39 15.54
CA THR A 7 10.42 0.20 14.46
C THR A 7 10.81 -0.60 13.22
N HIS A 8 10.38 -1.86 13.18
CA HIS A 8 10.44 -2.67 11.98
C HIS A 8 9.57 -1.97 10.95
N ARG A 9 10.22 -1.12 10.17
CA ARG A 9 9.58 -0.48 9.03
C ARG A 9 9.12 -1.59 8.11
N LEU A 10 7.86 -1.52 7.72
CA LEU A 10 7.31 -2.40 6.72
C LEU A 10 8.09 -2.17 5.42
N ASP A 11 8.65 -3.24 4.87
CA ASP A 11 9.22 -3.18 3.52
C ASP A 11 8.14 -2.77 2.51
N ILE A 12 8.55 -2.02 1.49
CA ILE A 12 7.61 -1.50 0.49
C ILE A 12 6.95 -2.65 -0.29
N GLY A 13 7.63 -3.77 -0.48
CA GLY A 13 7.07 -4.97 -1.11
C GLY A 13 5.88 -5.54 -0.33
N TYR A 14 5.94 -5.55 1.00
CA TYR A 14 4.79 -5.97 1.81
C TYR A 14 3.63 -4.98 1.74
N ALA A 15 3.90 -3.67 1.70
CA ALA A 15 2.85 -2.67 1.51
C ALA A 15 2.14 -2.86 0.17
N LEU A 16 2.90 -3.10 -0.90
CA LEU A 16 2.37 -3.35 -2.24
C LEU A 16 1.58 -4.67 -2.27
N LEU A 17 2.07 -5.73 -1.64
CA LEU A 17 1.34 -6.99 -1.51
C LEU A 17 0.00 -6.79 -0.79
N CYS A 18 -0.05 -6.00 0.28
CA CYS A 18 -1.30 -5.67 0.96
C CYS A 18 -2.30 -4.99 0.02
N LEU A 19 -1.85 -4.05 -0.83
CA LEU A 19 -2.71 -3.38 -1.81
C LEU A 19 -3.25 -4.34 -2.86
N VAL A 20 -2.40 -5.26 -3.34
CA VAL A 20 -2.78 -6.33 -4.28
C VAL A 20 -3.83 -7.24 -3.66
N LEU A 21 -3.63 -7.67 -2.42
CA LEU A 21 -4.60 -8.51 -1.71
C LEU A 21 -5.93 -7.77 -1.48
N ALA A 22 -5.88 -6.49 -1.13
CA ALA A 22 -7.08 -5.68 -0.99
C ALA A 22 -7.87 -5.57 -2.31
N GLU A 23 -7.17 -5.38 -3.43
CA GLU A 23 -7.76 -5.40 -4.76
C GLU A 23 -8.39 -6.75 -5.08
N ARG A 24 -7.66 -7.86 -4.91
CA ARG A 24 -8.12 -9.21 -5.28
C ARG A 24 -9.24 -9.76 -4.40
N ILE A 25 -9.24 -9.45 -3.10
CA ILE A 25 -10.24 -9.96 -2.15
C ILE A 25 -11.52 -9.14 -2.23
N HIS A 26 -11.41 -7.81 -2.25
CA HIS A 26 -12.56 -6.93 -2.14
C HIS A 26 -13.02 -6.32 -3.47
N GLY A 27 -12.13 -6.17 -4.46
CA GLY A 27 -12.47 -5.64 -5.78
C GLY A 27 -13.00 -4.19 -5.76
N THR A 28 -12.65 -3.38 -4.75
CA THR A 28 -13.14 -2.00 -4.62
C THR A 28 -12.02 -1.00 -4.40
N ASP A 29 -12.17 0.22 -4.96
CA ASP A 29 -11.22 1.32 -4.74
C ASP A 29 -11.12 1.67 -3.26
N GLN A 30 -12.24 1.60 -2.54
CA GLN A 30 -12.28 1.91 -1.11
C GLN A 30 -11.42 0.94 -0.28
N ALA A 31 -11.39 -0.35 -0.63
CA ALA A 31 -10.54 -1.33 0.04
C ALA A 31 -9.05 -1.05 -0.20
N VAL A 32 -8.68 -0.69 -1.43
CA VAL A 32 -7.31 -0.29 -1.78
C VAL A 32 -6.90 0.97 -1.01
N ILE A 33 -7.77 1.99 -0.96
CA ILE A 33 -7.51 3.24 -0.22
C ILE A 33 -7.36 2.98 1.28
N ALA A 34 -8.28 2.24 1.89
CA ALA A 34 -8.25 1.92 3.31
C ALA A 34 -6.96 1.16 3.68
N THR A 35 -6.54 0.24 2.81
CA THR A 35 -5.30 -0.51 2.96
C THR A 35 -4.08 0.39 2.81
N ALA A 36 -4.07 1.29 1.82
CA ALA A 36 -3.01 2.27 1.61
C ALA A 36 -2.80 3.15 2.85
N TYR A 37 -3.89 3.66 3.46
CA TYR A 37 -3.81 4.38 4.74
C TYR A 37 -3.22 3.52 5.85
N SER A 38 -3.61 2.25 5.93
CA SER A 38 -3.18 1.31 6.98
C SER A 38 -1.71 0.93 6.91
N VAL A 39 -1.08 1.01 5.73
CA VAL A 39 0.35 0.69 5.52
C VAL A 39 1.24 1.94 5.41
N ARG A 40 0.68 3.11 5.09
CA ARG A 40 1.42 4.36 4.89
C ARG A 40 2.34 4.73 6.05
N ASP A 41 1.84 4.66 7.28
CA ASP A 41 2.61 5.10 8.43
C ASP A 41 3.58 4.02 8.93
N LYS A 42 3.51 2.82 8.34
CA LYS A 42 4.37 1.66 8.65
C LYS A 42 5.58 1.55 7.72
N VAL A 43 5.53 2.14 6.53
CA VAL A 43 6.68 2.18 5.59
C VAL A 43 7.63 3.34 5.88
N ALA A 44 8.83 3.26 5.31
CA ALA A 44 9.82 4.33 5.36
C ALA A 44 9.29 5.64 4.72
N PRO A 45 9.63 6.84 5.26
CA PRO A 45 9.12 8.12 4.78
C PRO A 45 9.28 8.35 3.27
N GLU A 46 10.37 7.85 2.67
CA GLU A 46 10.62 7.96 1.23
C GLU A 46 9.55 7.31 0.35
N PHE A 47 8.82 6.30 0.86
CA PHE A 47 7.77 5.59 0.12
C PHE A 47 6.36 6.13 0.37
N ARG A 48 6.17 6.96 1.40
CA ARG A 48 4.87 7.57 1.72
C ARG A 48 4.28 8.39 0.55
N PRO A 49 5.07 9.14 -0.24
CA PRO A 49 4.55 9.84 -1.43
C PRO A 49 3.88 8.90 -2.44
N THR A 50 4.42 7.69 -2.65
CA THR A 50 3.83 6.68 -3.53
C THR A 50 2.46 6.26 -3.03
N LEU A 51 2.35 5.93 -1.74
CA LEU A 51 1.07 5.56 -1.13
C LEU A 51 0.06 6.71 -1.13
N ASN A 52 0.52 7.94 -0.89
CA ASN A 52 -0.33 9.13 -1.00
C ASN A 52 -0.86 9.35 -2.42
N ARG A 53 -0.09 8.98 -3.45
CA ARG A 53 -0.55 9.03 -4.85
C ARG A 53 -1.68 8.03 -5.09
N ILE A 54 -1.57 6.82 -4.56
CA ILE A 54 -2.62 5.79 -4.66
C ILE A 54 -3.89 6.23 -3.93
N ILE A 55 -3.75 6.80 -2.73
CA ILE A 55 -4.87 7.30 -1.93
C ILE A 55 -5.65 8.41 -2.66
N ARG A 56 -4.96 9.25 -3.43
CA ARG A 56 -5.54 10.45 -4.07
C ARG A 56 -5.87 10.27 -5.55
N CYS A 57 -5.50 9.15 -6.17
CA CYS A 57 -5.75 8.97 -7.59
C CYS A 57 -7.23 8.65 -7.86
N ARG A 58 -7.66 8.89 -9.10
CA ARG A 58 -9.05 8.70 -9.53
C ARG A 58 -9.46 7.23 -9.61
N SER A 59 -8.50 6.35 -9.85
CA SER A 59 -8.72 4.91 -10.04
C SER A 59 -7.68 4.07 -9.28
N PRO A 60 -7.74 3.98 -7.93
CA PRO A 60 -6.79 3.22 -7.11
C PRO A 60 -6.63 1.76 -7.55
N ARG A 61 -7.71 1.07 -7.89
CA ARG A 61 -7.65 -0.30 -8.40
C ARG A 61 -6.85 -0.41 -9.70
N GLN A 62 -7.16 0.44 -10.68
CA GLN A 62 -6.45 0.43 -11.97
C GLN A 62 -4.95 0.71 -11.79
N TRP A 63 -4.59 1.54 -10.81
CA TRP A 63 -3.18 1.76 -10.47
C TRP A 63 -2.51 0.45 -10.00
N VAL A 64 -3.16 -0.28 -9.09
CA VAL A 64 -2.65 -1.57 -8.58
C VAL A 64 -2.62 -2.63 -9.69
N GLU A 65 -3.65 -2.69 -10.54
CA GLU A 65 -3.70 -3.59 -11.70
C GLU A 65 -2.58 -3.30 -12.72
N ALA A 66 -2.33 -2.03 -13.02
CA ALA A 66 -1.23 -1.63 -13.90
C ALA A 66 0.12 -2.04 -13.31
N TYR A 67 0.31 -1.84 -12.01
CA TYR A 67 1.52 -2.24 -11.30
C TYR A 67 1.73 -3.76 -11.31
N LEU A 68 0.66 -4.55 -11.14
CA LEU A 68 0.73 -6.01 -11.26
C LEU A 68 1.13 -6.47 -12.66
N ARG A 69 0.56 -5.83 -13.70
CA ARG A 69 0.92 -6.13 -15.09
C ARG A 69 2.39 -5.85 -15.39
N GLU A 70 2.95 -4.77 -14.83
CA GLU A 70 4.37 -4.45 -14.96
C GLU A 70 5.29 -5.49 -14.29
N LEU A 71 4.79 -6.20 -13.27
CA LEU A 71 5.53 -7.23 -12.54
C LEU A 71 5.39 -8.63 -13.14
N GLU A 72 4.63 -8.80 -14.23
CA GLU A 72 4.30 -10.11 -14.84
C GLU A 72 3.58 -11.07 -13.87
N ILE A 73 2.78 -10.55 -12.91
CA ILE A 73 1.98 -11.32 -11.93
C ILE A 73 0.47 -11.18 -12.21
#